data_AF-A0A937JDQ2-F1
#
_entry.id   AF-A0A937JDQ2-F1
#
_cell.length_a   1.000
_cell.length_b   1.000
_cell.length_c   1.000
_cell.angle_alpha   90.00
_cell.angle_beta   90.00
_cell.angle_gamma   90.00
#
_symmetry.space_group_name_H-M   'P 1'
#
loop_
_entity.id
_entity.type
_entity.pdbx_description
1 polymer ?
#
loop_
_entity_poly.entity_id
_entity_poly.type
_entity_poly.pdbx_seq_one_letter_code
_entity_poly.pdbx_strand_id
1 'polypeptide(L)'
;MFTRLLMIAVVLALGSGLATAPALAQDASKATLSASDRAGLDARIDQMSGMIEAGQFSAMIEFLPPKVLQTIADTYGVTADEAREASRQMVDELMSQVTIVEYDVDLAGAETFVTPDGSRQYVILDLNMVMETQGIRVKAVSPNLAFKDDGVWYIMDVNDPAQAAILRQAYPEFEGVTFQPGTMEIIE
;
A
#
# COMPACT_ATOMS: atom_id res chain seq x y z
N MET A 1 -16.85 -10.73 -27.42
CA MET A 1 -16.92 -11.87 -26.50
C MET A 1 -15.55 -12.04 -25.85
N PHE A 2 -15.27 -11.27 -24.80
CA PHE A 2 -14.18 -11.52 -23.86
C PHE A 2 -14.80 -11.41 -22.47
N THR A 3 -15.58 -12.43 -22.17
CA THR A 3 -16.15 -12.69 -20.84
C THR A 3 -15.03 -13.34 -20.04
N ARG A 4 -14.76 -12.78 -18.85
CA ARG A 4 -13.78 -13.25 -17.82
C ARG A 4 -12.38 -12.63 -17.92
N LEU A 5 -12.17 -11.52 -17.22
CA LEU A 5 -10.92 -11.31 -16.48
C LEU A 5 -11.20 -10.49 -15.22
N LEU A 6 -10.94 -11.14 -14.09
CA LEU A 6 -10.95 -10.70 -12.69
C LEU A 6 -11.83 -9.50 -12.29
N MET A 7 -13.02 -9.84 -11.78
CA MET A 7 -13.48 -9.22 -10.54
C MET A 7 -12.40 -9.45 -9.46
N ILE A 8 -11.66 -8.43 -9.06
CA ILE A 8 -11.21 -8.33 -7.66
C ILE A 8 -12.43 -7.85 -6.90
N ALA A 9 -13.37 -8.79 -6.71
CA ALA A 9 -14.44 -8.62 -5.78
C ALA A 9 -13.80 -8.68 -4.39
N VAL A 10 -13.84 -7.55 -3.68
CA VAL A 10 -13.74 -7.51 -2.22
C VAL A 10 -14.89 -8.36 -1.68
N VAL A 11 -14.66 -9.67 -1.55
CA VAL A 11 -15.58 -10.59 -0.91
C VAL A 11 -15.08 -10.80 0.52
N LEU A 12 -15.76 -10.07 1.40
CA LEU A 12 -15.92 -10.36 2.81
C LEU A 12 -16.00 -11.87 3.09
N ALA A 13 -14.96 -12.43 3.68
CA ALA A 13 -15.06 -13.67 4.42
C ALA A 13 -15.05 -13.35 5.92
N LEU A 14 -16.26 -13.16 6.46
CA LEU A 14 -16.55 -13.31 7.88
C LEU A 14 -16.21 -14.74 8.29
N GLY A 15 -15.18 -14.88 9.14
CA GLY A 15 -14.78 -16.14 9.73
C GLY A 15 -14.37 -15.91 11.18
N SER A 16 -15.35 -15.82 12.07
CA SER A 16 -15.18 -15.76 13.52
C SER A 16 -14.44 -17.00 14.02
N GLY A 17 -13.19 -16.83 14.44
CA GLY A 17 -12.40 -17.87 15.10
C GLY A 17 -11.52 -17.23 16.16
N LEU A 18 -12.00 -17.23 17.41
CA LEU A 18 -11.18 -16.98 18.60
C LEU A 18 -10.10 -18.06 18.68
N ALA A 19 -8.93 -17.76 18.13
CA ALA A 19 -7.69 -18.47 18.46
C ALA A 19 -6.81 -17.47 19.20
N THR A 20 -6.73 -17.62 20.53
CA THR A 20 -5.69 -16.98 21.33
C THR A 20 -4.34 -17.58 20.92
N ALA A 21 -3.75 -17.02 19.87
CA ALA A 21 -2.36 -17.26 19.55
C ALA A 21 -1.51 -16.52 20.60
N PRO A 22 -0.47 -17.15 21.16
CA PRO A 22 0.48 -16.44 21.99
C PRO A 22 1.10 -15.34 21.12
N ALA A 23 0.87 -14.08 21.52
CA ALA A 23 1.60 -12.94 21.02
C ALA A 23 3.07 -13.16 21.36
N LEU A 24 3.81 -13.74 20.42
CA LEU A 24 5.23 -13.43 20.31
C LEU A 24 5.26 -11.96 19.93
N ALA A 25 5.31 -11.11 20.97
CA ALA A 25 5.53 -9.70 20.85
C ALA A 25 6.67 -9.49 19.86
N GLN A 26 6.37 -8.81 18.75
CA GLN A 26 7.40 -8.21 17.95
C GLN A 26 8.09 -7.19 18.86
N ASP A 27 9.17 -7.60 19.54
CA ASP A 27 10.22 -6.71 20.06
C ASP A 27 10.98 -6.12 18.86
N ALA A 28 10.25 -5.55 17.91
CA ALA A 28 10.82 -4.66 16.94
C ALA A 28 11.07 -3.35 17.68
N SER A 29 12.34 -3.05 17.94
CA SER A 29 12.75 -1.74 18.45
C SER A 29 12.02 -0.66 17.66
N LYS A 30 11.23 0.19 18.33
CA LYS A 30 10.75 1.46 17.76
C LYS A 30 11.97 2.27 17.34
N ALA A 31 12.39 2.09 16.09
CA ALA A 31 13.45 2.88 15.52
C ALA A 31 12.90 4.31 15.41
N THR A 32 13.77 5.31 15.49
CA THR A 32 13.38 6.68 15.18
C THR A 32 14.00 7.03 13.85
N LEU A 33 13.19 7.42 12.87
CA LEU A 33 13.70 7.97 11.61
C LEU A 33 14.60 9.16 11.89
N SER A 34 15.68 9.29 11.12
CA SER A 34 16.48 10.51 11.14
C SER A 34 15.61 11.71 10.72
N ALA A 35 15.97 12.93 11.14
CA ALA A 35 15.23 14.13 10.75
C ALA A 35 15.19 14.30 9.22
N SER A 36 16.27 13.95 8.53
CA SER A 36 16.33 13.98 7.06
C SER A 36 15.41 12.95 6.43
N ASP A 37 15.33 11.75 6.99
CA ASP A 37 14.49 10.68 6.48
C ASP A 37 13.01 10.97 6.71
N ARG A 38 12.67 11.52 7.89
CA ARG A 38 11.31 12.01 8.17
C ARG A 38 10.91 13.11 7.20
N ALA A 39 11.76 14.12 6.98
CA ALA A 39 11.47 15.19 6.01
C ALA A 39 11.33 14.66 4.58
N GLY A 40 12.13 13.65 4.20
CA GLY A 40 12.01 12.99 2.91
C GLY A 40 10.71 12.21 2.74
N LEU A 41 10.24 11.53 3.79
CA LEU A 41 8.97 10.81 3.79
C LEU A 41 7.79 11.78 3.74
N ASP A 42 7.84 12.85 4.53
CA ASP A 42 6.85 13.94 4.56
C ASP A 42 6.67 14.55 3.17
N ALA A 43 7.77 14.97 2.54
CA ALA A 43 7.74 15.50 1.17
C ALA A 43 7.21 14.49 0.14
N ARG A 44 7.41 13.19 0.37
CA ARG A 44 6.89 12.14 -0.49
C ARG A 44 5.37 11.98 -0.31
N ILE A 45 4.88 12.04 0.93
CA ILE A 45 3.44 12.02 1.24
C ILE A 45 2.75 13.27 0.67
N ASP A 46 3.37 14.44 0.77
CA ASP A 46 2.85 15.68 0.16
C ASP A 46 2.71 15.54 -1.36
N GLN A 47 3.70 14.94 -2.03
CA GLN A 47 3.62 14.66 -3.46
C GLN A 47 2.45 13.71 -3.79
N MET A 48 2.24 12.68 -2.97
CA MET A 48 1.14 11.73 -3.15
C MET A 48 -0.23 12.41 -2.99
N SER A 49 -0.36 13.20 -1.92
CA SER A 49 -1.58 13.95 -1.60
C SER A 49 -1.92 14.94 -2.72
N GLY A 50 -0.93 15.67 -3.23
CA GLY A 50 -1.11 16.58 -4.36
C GLY A 50 -1.55 15.88 -5.66
N MET A 51 -1.08 14.65 -5.93
CA MET A 51 -1.55 13.87 -7.07
C MET A 51 -3.01 13.42 -6.91
N ILE A 52 -3.40 13.03 -5.70
CA ILE A 52 -4.78 12.62 -5.38
C ILE A 52 -5.74 13.80 -5.53
N GLU A 53 -5.39 14.96 -4.97
CA GLU A 53 -6.16 16.20 -5.12
C GLU A 53 -6.29 16.64 -6.58
N ALA A 54 -5.24 16.43 -7.38
CA ALA A 54 -5.24 16.71 -8.82
C ALA A 54 -5.96 15.62 -9.66
N GLY A 55 -6.45 14.54 -9.05
CA GLY A 55 -7.08 13.41 -9.74
C GLY A 55 -6.11 12.57 -10.59
N GLN A 56 -4.80 12.67 -10.34
CA GLN A 56 -3.73 12.00 -11.08
C GLN A 56 -3.46 10.59 -10.53
N PHE A 57 -4.48 9.76 -10.44
CA PHE A 57 -4.39 8.45 -9.79
C PHE A 57 -3.44 7.47 -10.48
N SER A 58 -3.39 7.45 -11.81
CA SER A 58 -2.41 6.65 -12.56
C SER A 58 -0.96 7.04 -12.27
N ALA A 59 -0.69 8.29 -11.87
CA ALA A 59 0.65 8.71 -11.46
C ALA A 59 1.08 8.10 -10.11
N MET A 60 0.15 7.59 -9.29
CA MET A 60 0.47 6.91 -8.03
C MET A 60 1.34 5.66 -8.23
N ILE A 61 1.39 5.11 -9.45
CA ILE A 61 2.31 4.01 -9.77
C ILE A 61 3.78 4.35 -9.51
N GLU A 62 4.13 5.64 -9.50
CA GLU A 62 5.48 6.12 -9.20
C GLU A 62 5.90 5.93 -7.75
N PHE A 63 4.95 5.65 -6.84
CA PHE A 63 5.23 5.33 -5.44
C PHE A 63 5.58 3.86 -5.24
N LEU A 64 5.33 3.00 -6.24
CA LEU A 64 5.79 1.63 -6.20
C LEU A 64 7.29 1.54 -6.53
N PRO A 65 8.04 0.68 -5.83
CA PRO A 65 9.44 0.46 -6.15
C PRO A 65 9.61 -0.16 -7.55
N PRO A 66 10.64 0.25 -8.33
CA PRO A 66 10.91 -0.34 -9.64
C PRO A 66 11.10 -1.87 -9.61
N LYS A 67 11.70 -2.40 -8.54
CA LYS A 67 11.91 -3.87 -8.36
C LYS A 67 10.59 -4.63 -8.22
N VAL A 68 9.56 -4.01 -7.63
CA VAL A 68 8.20 -4.59 -7.57
C VAL A 68 7.61 -4.64 -8.97
N LEU A 69 7.66 -3.53 -9.72
CA LEU A 69 7.14 -3.50 -11.10
C LEU A 69 7.83 -4.53 -11.99
N GLN A 70 9.14 -4.69 -11.83
CA GLN A 70 9.90 -5.74 -12.52
C GLN A 70 9.44 -7.14 -12.12
N THR A 71 9.21 -7.37 -10.83
CA THR A 71 8.73 -8.68 -10.32
C THR A 71 7.34 -9.03 -10.85
N ILE A 72 6.45 -8.04 -10.94
CA ILE A 72 5.14 -8.18 -11.59
C ILE A 72 5.35 -8.55 -13.06
N ALA A 73 6.19 -7.80 -13.77
CA ALA A 73 6.48 -8.02 -15.17
C ALA A 73 7.01 -9.45 -15.45
N ASP A 74 7.98 -9.90 -14.65
CA ASP A 74 8.55 -11.25 -14.73
C ASP A 74 7.49 -12.33 -14.46
N THR A 75 6.58 -12.09 -13.50
CA THR A 75 5.49 -13.01 -13.16
C THR A 75 4.50 -13.20 -14.30
N TYR A 76 4.19 -12.13 -15.03
CA TYR A 76 3.23 -12.14 -16.14
C TYR A 76 3.88 -12.32 -17.52
N GLY A 77 5.22 -12.40 -17.60
CA GLY A 77 5.95 -12.56 -18.84
C GLY A 77 5.88 -11.33 -19.76
N VAL A 78 5.76 -10.13 -19.18
CA VAL A 78 5.72 -8.84 -19.89
C VAL A 78 6.94 -7.99 -19.53
N THR A 79 7.10 -6.85 -20.18
CA THR A 79 8.13 -5.86 -19.82
C THR A 79 7.67 -5.00 -18.62
N ALA A 80 8.62 -4.42 -17.88
CA ALA A 80 8.30 -3.51 -16.78
C ALA A 80 7.51 -2.27 -17.23
N ASP A 81 7.73 -1.81 -18.46
CA ASP A 81 6.99 -0.69 -19.03
C ASP A 81 5.54 -1.09 -19.35
N GLU A 82 5.31 -2.28 -19.89
CA GLU A 82 3.96 -2.82 -20.09
C GLU A 82 3.24 -3.05 -18.76
N ALA A 83 3.93 -3.58 -17.74
CA ALA A 83 3.35 -3.75 -16.41
C ALA A 83 2.94 -2.41 -15.79
N ARG A 84 3.79 -1.37 -15.95
CA ARG A 84 3.49 -0.02 -15.48
C ARG A 84 2.28 0.57 -16.20
N GLU A 85 2.24 0.48 -17.52
CA GLU A 85 1.14 1.03 -18.32
C GLU A 85 -0.19 0.29 -18.03
N ALA A 86 -0.16 -1.04 -17.94
CA ALA A 86 -1.34 -1.81 -17.55
C ALA A 86 -1.85 -1.43 -16.16
N SER A 87 -0.94 -1.19 -15.20
CA SER A 87 -1.30 -0.74 -13.86
C SER A 87 -1.94 0.65 -13.88
N ARG A 88 -1.42 1.57 -14.70
CA ARG A 88 -2.00 2.92 -14.88
C ARG A 88 -3.42 2.84 -15.41
N GLN A 89 -3.64 2.05 -16.46
CA GLN A 89 -4.96 1.88 -17.07
C GLN A 89 -5.97 1.28 -16.08
N MET A 90 -5.54 0.27 -15.31
CA MET A 90 -6.37 -0.34 -14.27
C MET A 90 -6.78 0.69 -13.21
N VAL A 91 -5.84 1.53 -12.75
CA VAL A 91 -6.15 2.58 -11.77
C VAL A 91 -7.12 3.61 -12.34
N ASP A 92 -6.91 4.07 -13.57
CA ASP A 92 -7.81 5.04 -14.22
C ASP A 92 -9.23 4.46 -14.37
N GLU A 93 -9.35 3.18 -14.75
CA GLU A 93 -10.65 2.50 -14.87
C GLU A 93 -11.37 2.39 -13.52
N LEU A 94 -10.65 1.97 -12.46
CA LEU A 94 -11.21 1.85 -11.11
C LEU A 94 -11.65 3.21 -10.56
N MET A 95 -10.80 4.23 -10.70
CA MET A 95 -11.04 5.55 -10.16
C MET A 95 -12.08 6.35 -10.96
N SER A 96 -12.38 5.97 -12.21
CA SER A 96 -13.43 6.61 -13.00
C SER A 96 -14.84 6.52 -12.39
N GLN A 97 -15.04 5.60 -11.45
CA GLN A 97 -16.33 5.32 -10.79
C GLN A 97 -16.37 5.73 -9.32
N VAL A 98 -15.27 6.28 -8.80
CA VAL A 98 -15.07 6.58 -7.39
C VAL A 98 -14.80 8.07 -7.22
N THR A 99 -15.56 8.72 -6.34
CA THR A 99 -15.25 10.09 -5.91
C THR A 99 -14.53 10.01 -4.57
N ILE A 100 -13.30 10.50 -4.49
CA ILE A 100 -12.63 10.69 -3.20
C ILE A 100 -13.18 11.98 -2.59
N VAL A 101 -13.78 11.87 -1.41
CA VAL A 101 -14.35 12.98 -0.64
C VAL A 101 -13.32 13.52 0.34
N GLU A 102 -12.60 12.62 1.01
CA GLU A 102 -11.55 12.96 1.97
C GLU A 102 -10.38 11.99 1.80
N TYR A 103 -9.18 12.52 1.99
CA TYR A 103 -7.94 11.77 1.97
C TYR A 103 -7.00 12.36 3.01
N ASP A 104 -6.39 11.49 3.81
CA ASP A 104 -5.44 11.86 4.86
C ASP A 104 -4.42 10.74 5.07
N VAL A 105 -3.23 11.13 5.51
CA VAL A 105 -2.16 10.19 5.86
C VAL A 105 -1.72 10.47 7.29
N ASP A 106 -1.91 9.48 8.18
CA ASP A 106 -1.55 9.60 9.59
C ASP A 106 -0.04 9.39 9.79
N LEU A 107 0.74 10.44 9.49
CA LEU A 107 2.18 10.45 9.74
C LEU A 107 2.49 10.59 11.25
N ALA A 108 1.57 11.12 12.05
CA ALA A 108 1.76 11.29 13.49
C ALA A 108 1.67 9.95 14.24
N GLY A 109 0.78 9.07 13.79
CA GLY A 109 0.64 7.68 14.23
C GLY A 109 1.65 6.71 13.61
N ALA A 110 2.47 7.16 12.66
CA ALA A 110 3.39 6.29 11.93
C ALA A 110 4.42 5.60 12.85
N GLU A 111 4.58 4.30 12.67
CA GLU A 111 5.50 3.47 13.46
C GLU A 111 6.67 3.03 12.60
N THR A 112 7.90 3.20 13.12
CA THR A 112 9.12 2.81 12.41
C THR A 112 9.71 1.53 12.99
N PHE A 113 10.07 0.63 12.09
CA PHE A 113 10.57 -0.70 12.39
C PHE A 113 11.85 -0.98 11.61
N VAL A 114 12.47 -2.12 11.91
CA VAL A 114 13.61 -2.66 11.16
C VAL A 114 13.23 -4.06 10.69
N THR A 115 13.64 -4.44 9.48
CA THR A 115 13.48 -5.80 8.96
C THR A 115 14.16 -6.83 9.88
N PRO A 116 13.69 -8.10 9.90
CA PRO A 116 14.24 -9.12 10.80
C PRO A 116 15.75 -9.36 10.62
N ASP A 117 16.27 -9.15 9.40
CA ASP A 117 17.68 -9.27 9.07
C ASP A 117 18.51 -8.01 9.45
N GLY A 118 17.85 -6.95 9.94
CA GLY A 118 18.48 -5.69 10.34
C GLY A 118 18.90 -4.78 9.18
N SER A 119 18.63 -5.17 7.92
CA SER A 119 19.18 -4.48 6.75
C SER A 119 18.46 -3.18 6.39
N ARG A 120 17.18 -3.05 6.75
CA ARG A 120 16.33 -1.96 6.30
C ARG A 120 15.40 -1.43 7.39
N GLN A 121 15.35 -0.10 7.51
CA GLN A 121 14.29 0.58 8.24
C GLN A 121 13.06 0.76 7.34
N TYR A 122 11.88 0.54 7.90
CA TYR A 122 10.61 0.78 7.24
C TYR A 122 9.62 1.41 8.21
N VAL A 123 8.56 1.98 7.65
CA VAL A 123 7.53 2.73 8.37
C VAL A 123 6.19 2.14 7.99
N ILE A 124 5.33 1.93 8.98
CA ILE A 124 3.91 1.67 8.75
C ILE A 124 3.15 2.93 9.12
N LEU A 125 2.32 3.40 8.20
CA LEU A 125 1.50 4.60 8.33
C LEU A 125 0.11 4.32 7.79
N ASP A 126 -0.92 4.86 8.45
CA ASP A 126 -2.29 4.64 8.02
C ASP A 126 -2.71 5.70 6.99
N LEU A 127 -3.27 5.22 5.89
CA LEU A 127 -3.87 6.05 4.86
C LEU A 127 -5.39 5.98 5.02
N ASN A 128 -5.98 7.13 5.31
CA ASN A 128 -7.40 7.30 5.54
C ASN A 128 -8.04 7.87 4.27
N MET A 129 -9.11 7.24 3.80
CA MET A 129 -9.84 7.72 2.63
C MET A 129 -11.33 7.60 2.84
N VAL A 130 -12.07 8.64 2.50
CA VAL A 130 -13.53 8.59 2.35
C VAL A 130 -13.85 8.64 0.88
N MET A 131 -14.49 7.58 0.40
CA MET A 131 -14.94 7.44 -0.99
C MET A 131 -16.46 7.50 -1.05
N GLU A 132 -16.99 8.11 -2.10
CA GLU A 132 -18.41 8.10 -2.42
C GLU A 132 -18.63 7.42 -3.77
N THR A 133 -19.53 6.44 -3.80
CA THR A 133 -19.98 5.79 -5.02
C THR A 133 -21.45 5.47 -4.92
N GLN A 134 -22.23 5.85 -5.95
CA GLN A 134 -23.69 5.64 -6.01
C GLN A 134 -24.46 6.17 -4.78
N GLY A 135 -23.97 7.25 -4.16
CA GLY A 135 -24.56 7.86 -2.96
C GLY A 135 -24.27 7.11 -1.65
N ILE A 136 -23.40 6.10 -1.67
CA ILE A 136 -22.89 5.41 -0.49
C ILE A 136 -21.50 5.96 -0.18
N ARG A 137 -21.29 6.37 1.08
CA ARG A 137 -19.99 6.78 1.58
C ARG A 137 -19.32 5.61 2.30
N VAL A 138 -18.06 5.38 1.94
CA VAL A 138 -17.22 4.33 2.50
C VAL A 138 -15.96 4.96 3.03
N LYS A 139 -15.67 4.75 4.31
CA LYS A 139 -14.38 5.08 4.90
C LYS A 139 -13.48 3.85 4.86
N ALA A 140 -12.30 4.02 4.31
CA ALA A 140 -11.24 3.04 4.28
C ALA A 140 -10.06 3.53 5.12
N VAL A 141 -9.51 2.65 5.95
CA VAL A 141 -8.24 2.88 6.66
C VAL A 141 -7.30 1.77 6.26
N SER A 142 -6.24 2.11 5.56
CA SER A 142 -5.29 1.15 5.00
C SER A 142 -3.89 1.40 5.56
N PRO A 143 -3.35 0.48 6.39
CA PRO A 143 -1.94 0.50 6.75
C PRO A 143 -1.08 0.39 5.49
N ASN A 144 -0.14 1.29 5.30
CA ASN A 144 0.75 1.30 4.16
C ASN A 144 2.19 1.16 4.63
N LEU A 145 2.96 0.39 3.86
CA LEU A 145 4.38 0.25 4.05
C LEU A 145 5.10 1.36 3.30
N ALA A 146 5.90 2.14 4.02
CA ALA A 146 6.86 3.07 3.44
C ALA A 146 8.30 2.64 3.76
N PHE A 147 9.14 2.60 2.74
CA PHE A 147 10.56 2.33 2.92
C PHE A 147 11.39 3.04 1.87
N LYS A 148 12.66 3.24 2.17
CA LYS A 148 13.60 3.94 1.30
C LYS A 148 14.41 2.93 0.51
N ASP A 149 14.51 3.08 -0.81
CA ASP A 149 15.40 2.30 -1.68
C ASP A 149 16.13 3.27 -2.62
N ASP A 150 17.45 3.12 -2.75
CA ASP A 150 18.33 4.01 -3.54
C ASP A 150 18.11 5.52 -3.29
N GLY A 151 17.83 5.90 -2.04
CA GLY A 151 17.62 7.30 -1.66
C GLY A 151 16.17 7.80 -1.77
N VAL A 152 15.27 7.02 -2.38
CA VAL A 152 13.89 7.40 -2.68
C VAL A 152 12.92 6.68 -1.75
N TRP A 153 11.92 7.41 -1.25
CA TRP A 153 10.82 6.83 -0.48
C TRP A 153 9.75 6.24 -1.40
N TYR A 154 9.44 4.98 -1.17
CA TYR A 154 8.35 4.26 -1.82
C TYR A 154 7.27 3.97 -0.79
N ILE A 155 6.01 3.96 -1.24
CA ILE A 155 4.84 3.73 -0.41
C ILE A 155 3.98 2.70 -1.15
N MET A 156 3.60 1.64 -0.46
CA MET A 156 2.88 0.52 -1.03
C MET A 156 1.84 -0.02 -0.04
N ASP A 157 0.68 -0.39 -0.58
CA ASP A 157 -0.30 -1.21 0.11
C ASP A 157 0.16 -2.68 0.12
N VAL A 158 0.34 -3.21 1.32
CA VAL A 158 0.79 -4.59 1.57
C VAL A 158 -0.23 -5.39 2.41
N ASN A 159 -1.45 -4.87 2.51
CA ASN A 159 -2.52 -5.44 3.32
C ASN A 159 -3.10 -6.71 2.69
N ASP A 160 -2.96 -6.85 1.36
CA ASP A 160 -3.32 -8.06 0.63
C ASP A 160 -2.15 -9.06 0.59
N PRO A 161 -2.39 -10.35 0.90
CA PRO A 161 -1.34 -11.37 0.88
C PRO A 161 -0.60 -11.52 -0.45
N ALA A 162 -1.27 -11.30 -1.59
CA ALA A 162 -0.63 -11.37 -2.90
C ALA A 162 0.31 -10.17 -3.13
N GLN A 163 -0.08 -8.97 -2.71
CA GLN A 163 0.80 -7.79 -2.75
C GLN A 163 2.02 -7.97 -1.84
N ALA A 164 1.81 -8.47 -0.62
CA ALA A 164 2.89 -8.78 0.30
C ALA A 164 3.85 -9.87 -0.24
N ALA A 165 3.34 -10.87 -0.98
CA ALA A 165 4.19 -11.88 -1.62
C ALA A 165 5.06 -11.28 -2.73
N ILE A 166 4.51 -10.40 -3.57
CA ILE A 166 5.28 -9.69 -4.61
C ILE A 166 6.36 -8.82 -3.98
N LEU A 167 6.04 -8.10 -2.89
CA LEU A 167 7.03 -7.32 -2.13
C LEU A 167 8.18 -8.23 -1.68
N ARG A 168 7.89 -9.37 -1.05
CA ARG A 168 8.93 -10.27 -0.53
C ARG A 168 9.77 -10.90 -1.63
N GLN A 169 9.21 -11.13 -2.81
CA GLN A 169 9.97 -11.59 -3.97
C GLN A 169 10.94 -10.50 -4.48
N ALA A 170 10.51 -9.23 -4.47
CA ALA A 170 11.34 -8.10 -4.87
C ALA A 170 12.36 -7.67 -3.78
N TYR A 171 11.99 -7.86 -2.51
CA TYR A 171 12.71 -7.44 -1.31
C TYR A 171 12.63 -8.53 -0.23
N PRO A 172 13.47 -9.59 -0.32
CA PRO A 172 13.45 -10.73 0.59
C PRO A 172 13.69 -10.38 2.06
N GLU A 173 14.24 -9.20 2.37
CA GLU A 173 14.41 -8.71 3.74
C GLU A 173 13.08 -8.51 4.49
N PHE A 174 11.94 -8.40 3.79
CA PHE A 174 10.61 -8.35 4.39
C PHE A 174 10.02 -9.73 4.71
N GLU A 175 10.75 -10.81 4.46
CA GLU A 175 10.36 -12.15 4.93
C GLU A 175 10.21 -12.16 6.46
N GLY A 176 9.13 -12.77 6.94
CA GLY A 176 8.78 -12.79 8.36
C GLY A 176 8.15 -11.51 8.92
N VAL A 177 7.99 -10.45 8.13
CA VAL A 177 7.21 -9.26 8.52
C VAL A 177 5.71 -9.55 8.34
N THR A 178 4.91 -9.25 9.37
CA THR A 178 3.45 -9.35 9.34
C THR A 178 2.85 -7.98 9.07
N PHE A 179 2.00 -7.89 8.04
CA PHE A 179 1.25 -6.68 7.72
C PHE A 179 -0.20 -6.83 8.19
N GLN A 180 -0.72 -5.80 8.84
CA GLN A 180 -2.10 -5.78 9.31
C GLN A 180 -3.04 -5.50 8.12
N PRO A 181 -4.22 -6.13 8.05
CA PRO A 181 -5.18 -5.80 7.01
C PRO A 181 -5.76 -4.39 7.24
N GLY A 182 -6.14 -3.73 6.15
CA GLY A 182 -6.94 -2.51 6.21
C GLY A 182 -8.38 -2.78 6.65
N THR A 183 -9.10 -1.70 6.96
CA THR A 183 -10.50 -1.73 7.33
C THR A 183 -11.34 -0.89 6.39
N MET A 184 -12.60 -1.28 6.21
CA MET A 184 -13.59 -0.53 5.43
C MET A 184 -14.91 -0.52 6.19
N GLU A 185 -15.52 0.65 6.29
CA GLU A 185 -16.82 0.86 6.93
C GLU A 185 -17.70 1.77 6.08
N ILE A 186 -18.99 1.44 5.98
CA ILE A 186 -19.98 2.34 5.39
C ILE A 186 -20.29 3.41 6.45
N ILE A 187 -20.24 4.67 6.05
CA ILE A 187 -20.54 5.81 6.92
C ILE A 187 -21.80 6.55 6.42
N GLU A 188 -22.52 7.17 7.35
CA GLU A 188 -23.74 7.96 7.09
C GLU A 188 -23.45 9.37 6.58
#